data_AF-A0A7C9UZI1-F1
#
_entry.id   AF-A0A7C9UZI1-F1
#
_cell.length_a   1.000
_cell.length_b   1.000
_cell.length_c   1.000
_cell.angle_alpha   90.00
_cell.angle_beta   90.00
_cell.angle_gamma   90.00
#
_symmetry.space_group_name_H-M   'P 1'
#
loop_
_entity.id
_entity.type
_entity.pdbx_description
1 polymer ?
#
loop_
_entity_poly.entity_id
_entity_poly.type
_entity_poly.pdbx_seq_one_letter_code
_entity_poly.pdbx_strand_id
1 'polypeptide(L)'
;MIRFKPWEEEPEDLELRWLGGFRNAADMGWQVRVISRRLRSKTLRDDWLPIGLLPVLTPGHVVSGGEVLSTVATGVPLQFDIPDLSKGIEEDAANVPPSLYFFDRHWGWKQRVLRYLVGDAVCLIPTIELVRHLFLLNKRLAWAIMDTVGLGHLAVPVMPGLYTDLHIDFTENMPLKCLGKLEAQEFAWLAIHPDGRRCWDSVRRRSLHRPYVSLEPPPISTHIDFRGVKLGKQYLVLEIEKLFGRSLPCGRLTYSHPADRHIVHDGSADDAGRTHKRTTKADASATGEGTPEIDPRLGSRRNQHQKALPLVERFSTFDRDIPVDRVKVPKLVAARDTSAQATHDGAAKCRTASTAPVRFPVSLNPEALQDGLPPIDFKHMERADDYLGETAWLAAVVRRIAVLRPHIQISMSHFFLKKGREFSETGRGRRACLVALFQFPDRPPAVLIDVDHTGLRGLAAMMLRYAAECAFSEMEGHIKTLLDALVDNRGIWDRKGEGNLPSFVTCRRQKKVLRRQGERTPDEMLSVWTERLINRLVA
;
A
#
# COMPACT_ATOMS: atom_id res chain seq x y z
N MET A 1 4.28 -6.45 1.31
CA MET A 1 5.48 -5.81 0.72
C MET A 1 5.31 -5.72 -0.80
N ILE A 2 6.22 -5.09 -1.56
CA ILE A 2 6.18 -5.09 -3.04
C ILE A 2 7.38 -5.86 -3.57
N ARG A 3 7.11 -6.84 -4.44
CA ARG A 3 8.09 -7.82 -4.90
C ARG A 3 8.15 -7.87 -6.42
N PHE A 4 9.36 -7.82 -6.94
CA PHE A 4 9.72 -7.73 -8.35
C PHE A 4 10.20 -9.11 -8.82
N LYS A 5 9.28 -9.95 -9.29
CA LYS A 5 9.59 -11.31 -9.80
C LYS A 5 10.79 -11.41 -10.78
N PRO A 6 11.03 -10.44 -11.69
CA PRO A 6 12.23 -10.45 -12.55
C PRO A 6 13.58 -10.43 -11.81
N TRP A 7 13.57 -10.10 -10.52
CA TRP A 7 14.71 -9.98 -9.62
C TRP A 7 14.59 -10.88 -8.37
N GLU A 8 13.60 -11.80 -8.31
CA GLU A 8 13.48 -12.77 -7.22
C GLU A 8 14.54 -13.89 -7.29
N GLU A 9 14.95 -14.26 -8.51
CA GLU A 9 15.96 -15.29 -8.79
C GLU A 9 17.38 -14.71 -8.96
N GLU A 10 17.59 -13.43 -8.62
CA GLU A 10 18.90 -12.79 -8.76
C GLU A 10 19.89 -13.28 -7.67
N PRO A 11 21.10 -13.72 -8.04
CA PRO A 11 22.08 -14.29 -7.10
C PRO A 11 22.82 -13.24 -6.25
N GLU A 12 22.54 -11.96 -6.51
CA GLU A 12 23.14 -10.81 -5.83
C GLU A 12 22.11 -9.70 -5.68
N ASP A 13 22.25 -8.90 -4.62
CA ASP A 13 21.47 -7.68 -4.43
C ASP A 13 21.72 -6.69 -5.59
N LEU A 14 20.65 -6.05 -6.07
CA LEU A 14 20.68 -5.09 -7.18
C LEU A 14 20.50 -3.67 -6.68
N GLU A 15 21.50 -2.82 -6.89
CA GLU A 15 21.32 -1.36 -6.83
C GLU A 15 20.53 -0.91 -8.06
N LEU A 16 19.41 -0.22 -7.88
CA LEU A 16 18.76 0.51 -8.97
C LEU A 16 19.65 1.69 -9.36
N ARG A 17 20.38 1.58 -10.49
CA ARG A 17 21.28 2.65 -10.95
C ARG A 17 20.49 3.81 -11.55
N TRP A 18 19.63 3.51 -12.53
CA TRP A 18 19.04 4.56 -13.36
C TRP A 18 17.74 4.11 -14.03
N LEU A 19 16.96 5.07 -14.50
CA LEU A 19 15.71 4.85 -15.23
C LEU A 19 15.81 5.53 -16.60
N GLY A 20 15.52 4.78 -17.67
CA GLY A 20 15.60 5.26 -19.06
C GLY A 20 14.24 5.67 -19.65
N GLY A 21 14.17 5.78 -20.98
CA GLY A 21 12.91 6.11 -21.67
C GLY A 21 11.82 5.04 -21.57
N PHE A 22 10.68 5.36 -22.19
CA PHE A 22 9.53 4.46 -22.30
C PHE A 22 9.49 3.75 -23.66
N ARG A 23 8.96 2.54 -23.70
CA ARG A 23 8.56 1.85 -24.95
C ARG A 23 7.16 1.28 -24.81
N ASN A 24 6.47 1.11 -25.94
CA ASN A 24 5.26 0.32 -26.00
C ASN A 24 5.61 -1.07 -26.56
N ALA A 25 5.32 -2.12 -25.80
CA ALA A 25 5.37 -3.51 -26.25
C ALA A 25 3.94 -3.94 -26.62
N ALA A 26 3.78 -4.57 -27.79
CA ALA A 26 2.45 -4.91 -28.33
C ALA A 26 1.66 -5.86 -27.42
N ASP A 27 2.37 -6.69 -26.66
CA ASP A 27 1.87 -7.51 -25.57
C ASP A 27 1.88 -6.76 -24.23
N MET A 28 3.05 -6.39 -23.70
CA MET A 28 3.19 -5.92 -22.30
C MET A 28 2.79 -4.45 -22.06
N GLY A 29 2.31 -3.75 -23.09
CA GLY A 29 1.90 -2.35 -23.02
C GLY A 29 3.08 -1.41 -22.79
N TRP A 30 2.83 -0.30 -22.08
CA TRP A 30 3.89 0.65 -21.76
C TRP A 30 4.87 0.10 -20.72
N GLN A 31 6.16 0.16 -21.05
CA GLN A 31 7.28 -0.27 -20.21
C GLN A 31 8.28 0.87 -20.02
N VAL A 32 8.94 0.88 -18.86
CA VAL A 32 10.06 1.75 -18.52
C VAL A 32 11.36 0.95 -18.51
N ARG A 33 12.43 1.53 -19.06
CA ARG A 33 13.78 0.95 -18.99
C ARG A 33 14.38 1.15 -17.60
N VAL A 34 14.95 0.10 -17.01
CA VAL A 34 15.60 0.13 -15.71
C VAL A 34 17.01 -0.40 -15.84
N ILE A 35 17.99 0.39 -15.40
CA ILE A 35 19.38 -0.05 -15.29
C ILE A 35 19.65 -0.37 -13.82
N SER A 36 20.14 -1.57 -13.55
CA SER A 36 20.54 -2.00 -12.21
C SER A 36 21.98 -2.53 -12.20
N ARG A 37 22.59 -2.59 -11.01
CA ARG A 37 23.97 -3.06 -10.80
C ARG A 37 24.01 -4.08 -9.67
N ARG A 38 24.56 -5.27 -9.94
CA ARG A 38 24.82 -6.29 -8.92
C ARG A 38 25.87 -5.80 -7.92
N LEU A 39 25.57 -5.87 -6.62
CA LEU A 39 26.39 -5.21 -5.60
C LEU A 39 27.78 -5.84 -5.38
N ARG A 40 28.00 -7.12 -5.68
CA ARG A 40 29.32 -7.77 -5.51
C ARG A 40 30.10 -7.80 -6.82
N SER A 41 29.53 -8.34 -7.90
CA SER A 41 30.18 -8.46 -9.22
C SER A 41 30.27 -7.13 -9.99
N LYS A 42 29.54 -6.09 -9.56
CA LYS A 42 29.43 -4.78 -10.23
C LYS A 42 28.91 -4.83 -11.67
N THR A 43 28.40 -5.99 -12.11
CA THR A 43 27.82 -6.15 -13.45
C THR A 43 26.52 -5.36 -13.59
N LEU A 44 26.30 -4.78 -14.77
CA LEU A 44 25.08 -4.05 -15.10
C LEU A 44 24.04 -4.96 -15.73
N ARG A 45 22.77 -4.67 -15.47
CA ARG A 45 21.60 -5.28 -16.10
C ARG A 45 20.67 -4.18 -16.66
N ASP A 46 20.09 -4.44 -17.82
CA ASP A 46 19.26 -3.50 -18.60
C ASP A 46 17.88 -4.13 -18.84
N ASP A 47 16.95 -3.85 -17.93
CA ASP A 47 15.60 -4.42 -17.90
C ASP A 47 14.57 -3.47 -18.52
N TRP A 48 13.43 -4.04 -18.91
CA TRP A 48 12.22 -3.30 -19.28
C TRP A 48 11.05 -3.79 -18.45
N LEU A 49 10.62 -2.96 -17.50
CA LEU A 49 9.55 -3.28 -16.55
C LEU A 49 8.24 -2.57 -16.92
N PRO A 50 7.06 -3.13 -16.56
CA PRO A 50 5.79 -2.44 -16.74
C PRO A 50 5.79 -1.03 -16.13
N ILE A 51 5.29 -0.02 -16.87
CA ILE A 51 5.32 1.39 -16.41
C ILE A 51 4.56 1.60 -15.09
N GLY A 52 3.58 0.74 -14.79
CA GLY A 52 2.87 0.72 -13.50
C GLY A 52 3.76 0.51 -12.26
N LEU A 53 5.03 0.10 -12.43
CA LEU A 53 6.04 0.01 -11.36
C LEU A 53 6.88 1.29 -11.21
N LEU A 54 6.84 2.23 -12.15
CA LEU A 54 7.60 3.49 -12.05
C LEU A 54 7.38 4.27 -10.73
N PRO A 55 6.18 4.28 -10.10
CA PRO A 55 5.99 4.90 -8.78
C PRO A 55 6.92 4.38 -7.66
N VAL A 56 7.42 3.15 -7.75
CA VAL A 56 8.28 2.46 -6.76
C VAL A 56 9.71 2.20 -7.24
N LEU A 57 10.01 2.53 -8.50
CA LEU A 57 11.35 2.42 -9.04
C LEU A 57 12.07 3.73 -8.77
N THR A 58 13.12 3.67 -7.96
CA THR A 58 13.90 4.85 -7.55
C THR A 58 15.41 4.56 -7.62
N PRO A 59 16.21 5.40 -8.32
CA PRO A 59 17.67 5.34 -8.27
C PRO A 59 18.28 5.35 -6.86
N GLY A 60 19.34 4.57 -6.67
CA GLY A 60 20.12 4.43 -5.44
C GLY A 60 19.49 3.55 -4.35
N HIS A 61 18.29 2.99 -4.54
CA HIS A 61 17.75 1.92 -3.67
C HIS A 61 18.33 0.55 -4.00
N VAL A 62 18.28 -0.37 -3.04
CA VAL A 62 18.72 -1.78 -3.20
C VAL A 62 17.49 -2.69 -3.30
N VAL A 63 17.56 -3.68 -4.18
CA VAL A 63 16.63 -4.81 -4.27
C VAL A 63 17.35 -6.09 -3.83
N SER A 64 16.75 -6.87 -2.93
CA SER A 64 17.25 -8.19 -2.52
C SER A 64 16.12 -9.22 -2.55
N GLY A 65 16.35 -10.39 -3.16
CA GLY A 65 15.32 -11.43 -3.28
C GLY A 65 14.01 -10.94 -3.93
N GLY A 66 14.10 -9.95 -4.81
CA GLY A 66 12.96 -9.26 -5.44
C GLY A 66 12.32 -8.14 -4.63
N GLU A 67 12.73 -7.86 -3.39
CA GLU A 67 12.12 -6.83 -2.52
C GLU A 67 12.99 -5.57 -2.45
N VAL A 68 12.38 -4.39 -2.61
CA VAL A 68 13.08 -3.10 -2.39
C VAL A 68 13.32 -2.92 -0.89
N LEU A 69 14.59 -2.81 -0.51
CA LEU A 69 15.03 -2.56 0.86
C LEU A 69 14.92 -1.07 1.20
N SER A 70 14.72 -0.76 2.47
CA SER A 70 14.88 0.61 3.00
C SER A 70 16.32 1.11 2.97
N THR A 71 17.29 0.20 2.86
CA THR A 71 18.72 0.52 2.75
C THR A 71 19.05 1.10 1.37
N VAL A 72 19.35 2.40 1.33
CA VAL A 72 19.86 3.06 0.12
C VAL A 72 21.37 2.81 -0.05
N ALA A 73 21.80 2.48 -1.26
CA ALA A 73 23.20 2.27 -1.61
C ALA A 73 23.90 3.53 -2.14
N THR A 74 23.16 4.58 -2.52
CA THR A 74 23.75 5.82 -3.05
C THR A 74 22.86 7.03 -2.78
N GLY A 75 23.51 8.15 -2.48
CA GLY A 75 22.91 9.46 -2.25
C GLY A 75 22.77 9.83 -0.77
N VAL A 76 22.69 11.12 -0.51
CA VAL A 76 22.47 11.74 0.80
C VAL A 76 21.29 12.71 0.72
N PRO A 77 20.57 13.00 1.82
CA PRO A 77 19.51 14.00 1.85
C PRO A 77 20.10 15.40 1.60
N LEU A 78 19.44 16.16 0.73
CA LEU A 78 19.85 17.45 0.20
C LEU A 78 18.62 18.34 -0.02
N GLN A 79 18.85 19.65 -0.09
CA GLN A 79 17.84 20.66 -0.37
C GLN A 79 18.33 21.61 -1.45
N PHE A 80 17.41 22.14 -2.26
CA PHE A 80 17.72 23.14 -3.30
C PHE A 80 16.49 23.98 -3.64
N ASP A 81 16.68 25.28 -3.84
CA ASP A 81 15.63 26.22 -4.25
C ASP A 81 15.70 26.50 -5.75
N ILE A 82 14.57 26.40 -6.44
CA ILE A 82 14.44 26.60 -7.89
C ILE A 82 13.41 27.72 -8.12
N PRO A 83 13.83 28.95 -8.49
CA PRO A 83 12.93 30.10 -8.63
C PRO A 83 11.84 29.96 -9.70
N ASP A 84 12.08 29.13 -10.72
CA ASP A 84 11.08 28.76 -11.73
C ASP A 84 11.44 27.41 -12.36
N LEU A 85 10.69 26.37 -11.99
CA LEU A 85 10.88 25.00 -12.47
C LEU A 85 10.68 24.86 -13.99
N SER A 86 9.97 25.78 -14.66
CA SER A 86 9.83 25.78 -16.14
C SER A 86 11.10 26.20 -16.88
N LYS A 87 12.09 26.78 -16.19
CA LYS A 87 13.36 27.26 -16.79
C LYS A 87 14.46 26.20 -16.86
N GLY A 88 14.16 24.94 -16.51
CA GLY A 88 15.09 23.83 -16.61
C GLY A 88 15.53 23.57 -18.05
N ILE A 89 16.84 23.64 -18.32
CA ILE A 89 17.41 23.34 -19.63
C ILE A 89 17.50 21.82 -19.78
N GLU A 90 16.80 21.24 -20.76
CA GLU A 90 16.85 19.79 -20.99
C GLU A 90 18.13 19.40 -21.73
N GLU A 91 19.01 18.67 -21.04
CA GLU A 91 20.31 18.19 -21.54
C GLU A 91 20.37 16.66 -21.57
N ASP A 92 21.35 16.09 -22.27
CA ASP A 92 21.59 14.64 -22.25
C ASP A 92 22.16 14.22 -20.88
N ALA A 93 21.72 13.06 -20.37
CA ALA A 93 22.32 12.49 -19.17
C ALA A 93 23.81 12.16 -19.36
N ALA A 94 24.29 12.04 -20.61
CA ALA A 94 25.73 11.96 -20.93
C ALA A 94 26.53 13.23 -20.56
N ASN A 95 25.88 14.39 -20.40
CA ASN A 95 26.50 15.65 -19.95
C ASN A 95 26.68 15.71 -18.42
N VAL A 96 26.04 14.82 -17.65
CA VAL A 96 26.20 14.77 -16.19
C VAL A 96 27.68 14.48 -15.88
N PRO A 97 28.35 15.31 -15.07
CA PRO A 97 29.77 15.13 -14.78
C PRO A 97 30.08 13.72 -14.24
N PRO A 98 31.07 12.99 -14.80
CA PRO A 98 31.43 11.65 -14.34
C PRO A 98 31.81 11.57 -12.85
N SER A 99 32.21 12.70 -12.27
CA SER A 99 32.52 12.88 -10.85
C SER A 99 31.30 13.06 -9.94
N LEU A 100 30.12 13.39 -10.50
CA LEU A 100 28.83 13.27 -9.81
C LEU A 100 28.24 11.87 -10.02
N TYR A 101 28.29 11.35 -11.25
CA TYR A 101 27.72 10.05 -11.56
C TYR A 101 28.39 9.40 -12.77
N PHE A 102 28.91 8.18 -12.58
CA PHE A 102 29.52 7.39 -13.64
C PHE A 102 28.49 6.45 -14.31
N PHE A 103 28.40 6.56 -15.64
CA PHE A 103 27.50 5.78 -16.51
C PHE A 103 28.18 4.56 -17.16
N ASP A 104 29.32 4.12 -16.63
CA ASP A 104 30.01 2.88 -17.06
C ASP A 104 30.29 2.83 -18.58
N ARG A 105 30.69 3.97 -19.14
CA ARG A 105 30.95 4.23 -20.59
C ARG A 105 29.71 4.21 -21.51
N HIS A 106 28.50 4.07 -20.99
CA HIS A 106 27.27 4.28 -21.76
C HIS A 106 26.90 5.76 -21.80
N TRP A 107 26.54 6.30 -22.97
CA TRP A 107 26.13 7.70 -23.11
C TRP A 107 24.74 7.95 -22.47
N GLY A 108 24.73 8.32 -21.18
CA GLY A 108 23.53 8.71 -20.41
C GLY A 108 22.41 7.68 -20.32
N TRP A 109 22.67 6.44 -20.74
CA TRP A 109 21.67 5.45 -21.18
C TRP A 109 20.56 6.03 -22.08
N LYS A 110 20.87 7.08 -22.87
CA LYS A 110 19.94 7.87 -23.72
C LYS A 110 18.79 8.55 -22.96
N GLN A 111 18.97 8.89 -21.68
CA GLN A 111 17.99 9.63 -20.87
C GLN A 111 18.24 11.15 -20.87
N ARG A 112 17.25 11.96 -20.48
CA ARG A 112 17.41 13.41 -20.24
C ARG A 112 17.54 13.79 -18.77
N VAL A 113 18.22 14.91 -18.54
CA VAL A 113 18.23 15.65 -17.26
C VAL A 113 17.80 17.10 -17.51
N LEU A 114 17.10 17.69 -16.55
CA LEU A 114 16.81 19.13 -16.51
C LEU A 114 17.88 19.82 -15.65
N ARG A 115 18.60 20.77 -16.24
CA ARG A 115 19.63 21.57 -15.58
C ARG A 115 19.09 22.93 -15.14
N TYR A 116 19.24 23.21 -13.85
CA TYR A 116 18.91 24.49 -13.23
C TYR A 116 20.20 25.15 -12.75
N LEU A 117 20.40 26.42 -13.08
CA LEU A 117 21.49 27.27 -12.59
C LEU A 117 20.88 28.32 -11.66
N VAL A 118 21.28 28.32 -10.39
CA VAL A 118 20.78 29.24 -9.36
C VAL A 118 21.99 29.82 -8.63
N GLY A 119 22.25 31.11 -8.85
CA GLY A 119 23.56 31.70 -8.53
C GLY A 119 24.67 31.00 -9.30
N ASP A 120 25.65 30.46 -8.58
CA ASP A 120 26.71 29.59 -9.11
C ASP A 120 26.54 28.11 -8.76
N ALA A 121 25.34 27.71 -8.30
CA ALA A 121 24.98 26.33 -8.02
C ALA A 121 24.18 25.69 -9.16
N VAL A 122 24.44 24.41 -9.44
CA VAL A 122 23.82 23.65 -10.54
C VAL A 122 23.09 22.44 -10.00
N CYS A 123 21.76 22.38 -10.20
CA CYS A 123 20.96 21.20 -9.90
C CYS A 123 20.61 20.47 -11.21
N LEU A 124 20.81 19.15 -11.22
CA LEU A 124 20.50 18.24 -12.31
C LEU A 124 19.39 17.29 -11.84
N ILE A 125 18.20 17.37 -12.45
CA ILE A 125 17.06 16.52 -12.11
C ILE A 125 16.82 15.55 -13.29
N PRO A 126 16.88 14.22 -13.10
CA PRO A 126 16.51 13.27 -14.15
C PRO A 126 15.06 13.53 -14.60
N THR A 127 14.83 13.67 -15.90
CA THR A 127 13.53 14.14 -16.39
C THR A 127 12.40 13.15 -16.10
N ILE A 128 12.73 11.86 -16.04
CA ILE A 128 11.85 10.78 -15.55
C ILE A 128 11.54 10.85 -14.05
N GLU A 129 12.45 11.38 -13.22
CA GLU A 129 12.25 11.49 -11.77
C GLU A 129 11.27 12.62 -11.46
N LEU A 130 11.37 13.75 -12.16
CA LEU A 130 10.38 14.83 -12.04
C LEU A 130 8.99 14.36 -12.51
N VAL A 131 8.92 13.54 -13.57
CA VAL A 131 7.69 12.86 -14.00
C VAL A 131 7.17 11.88 -12.93
N ARG A 132 8.05 11.05 -12.34
CA ARG A 132 7.68 10.09 -11.27
C ARG A 132 7.08 10.82 -10.07
N HIS A 133 7.73 11.87 -9.59
CA HIS A 133 7.31 12.61 -8.41
C HIS A 133 6.01 13.38 -8.66
N LEU A 134 5.98 14.28 -9.67
CA LEU A 134 4.83 15.18 -9.92
C LEU A 134 3.53 14.46 -10.31
N PHE A 135 3.63 13.32 -11.00
CA PHE A 135 2.46 12.74 -11.69
C PHE A 135 2.12 11.31 -11.25
N LEU A 136 3.09 10.53 -10.77
CA LEU A 136 2.96 9.07 -10.66
C LEU A 136 2.83 8.59 -9.22
N LEU A 137 1.81 9.10 -8.53
CA LEU A 137 1.46 8.78 -7.15
C LEU A 137 1.02 7.31 -6.96
N ASN A 138 0.39 6.74 -7.98
CA ASN A 138 -0.08 5.36 -7.99
C ASN A 138 0.04 4.73 -9.38
N LYS A 139 -0.11 3.40 -9.45
CA LYS A 139 0.04 2.66 -10.72
C LYS A 139 -1.03 2.99 -11.77
N ARG A 140 -2.22 3.49 -11.41
CA ARG A 140 -3.24 3.92 -12.39
C ARG A 140 -2.76 5.13 -13.18
N LEU A 141 -2.22 6.13 -12.48
CA LEU A 141 -1.63 7.31 -13.11
C LEU A 141 -0.43 6.92 -13.97
N ALA A 142 0.41 5.99 -13.52
CA ALA A 142 1.55 5.50 -14.30
C ALA A 142 1.15 4.75 -15.59
N TRP A 143 0.02 4.02 -15.59
CA TRP A 143 -0.55 3.47 -16.83
C TRP A 143 -1.22 4.53 -17.70
N ALA A 144 -1.81 5.57 -17.10
CA ALA A 144 -2.55 6.62 -17.79
C ALA A 144 -1.66 7.66 -18.50
N ILE A 145 -0.43 7.91 -18.02
CA ILE A 145 0.39 9.05 -18.49
C ILE A 145 0.84 8.97 -19.96
N MET A 146 0.81 7.78 -20.57
CA MET A 146 1.11 7.58 -22.00
C MET A 146 -0.14 7.26 -22.85
N ASP A 147 -1.33 7.29 -22.25
CA ASP A 147 -2.64 7.17 -22.91
C ASP A 147 -3.18 8.59 -23.22
N THR A 148 -3.65 8.81 -24.45
CA THR A 148 -4.24 10.09 -24.89
C THR A 148 -5.48 10.52 -24.11
N VAL A 149 -6.18 9.56 -23.48
CA VAL A 149 -7.39 9.82 -22.69
C VAL A 149 -7.28 9.24 -21.27
N GLY A 150 -6.05 8.97 -20.81
CA GLY A 150 -5.78 8.24 -19.56
C GLY A 150 -6.44 8.81 -18.31
N LEU A 151 -6.50 10.15 -18.16
CA LEU A 151 -7.19 10.80 -17.04
C LEU A 151 -8.73 10.73 -17.17
N GLY A 152 -9.26 10.81 -18.39
CA GLY A 152 -10.70 10.65 -18.67
C GLY A 152 -11.21 9.22 -18.48
N HIS A 153 -10.32 8.22 -18.40
CA HIS A 153 -10.68 6.90 -17.91
C HIS A 153 -10.89 6.87 -16.37
N LEU A 154 -10.33 7.81 -15.61
CA LEU A 154 -10.31 7.80 -14.13
C LEU A 154 -11.35 8.73 -13.48
N ALA A 155 -11.70 9.83 -14.13
CA ALA A 155 -12.77 10.74 -13.71
C ALA A 155 -13.54 11.28 -14.92
N VAL A 156 -14.77 11.76 -14.69
CA VAL A 156 -15.53 12.53 -15.68
C VAL A 156 -14.70 13.77 -16.08
N PRO A 157 -14.47 14.04 -17.38
CA PRO A 157 -13.65 15.16 -17.79
C PRO A 157 -14.24 16.52 -17.39
N VAL A 158 -13.53 17.24 -16.51
CA VAL A 158 -13.73 18.67 -16.25
C VAL A 158 -12.73 19.46 -17.10
N MET A 159 -13.14 20.64 -17.59
CA MET A 159 -12.26 21.51 -18.37
C MET A 159 -11.12 22.08 -17.50
N PRO A 160 -9.90 22.22 -18.02
CA PRO A 160 -8.82 22.87 -17.28
C PRO A 160 -9.11 24.35 -17.03
N GLY A 161 -8.90 24.81 -15.80
CA GLY A 161 -9.25 26.16 -15.36
C GLY A 161 -9.01 26.40 -13.87
N LEU A 162 -9.42 27.58 -13.39
CA LEU A 162 -9.45 27.93 -11.97
C LEU A 162 -10.91 28.18 -11.56
N TYR A 163 -11.29 27.67 -10.40
CA TYR A 163 -12.66 27.59 -9.91
C TYR A 163 -12.78 28.16 -8.48
N THR A 164 -13.98 28.55 -8.07
CA THR A 164 -14.26 28.82 -6.64
C THR A 164 -14.52 27.48 -5.94
N ASP A 165 -15.63 26.84 -6.27
CA ASP A 165 -15.97 25.47 -5.90
C ASP A 165 -15.74 24.55 -7.10
N LEU A 166 -15.13 23.39 -6.85
CA LEU A 166 -14.88 22.35 -7.85
C LEU A 166 -15.53 21.02 -7.43
N HIS A 167 -16.14 20.32 -8.39
CA HIS A 167 -16.58 18.94 -8.23
C HIS A 167 -15.79 18.00 -9.14
N ILE A 168 -15.47 16.80 -8.64
CA ILE A 168 -14.85 15.72 -9.43
C ILE A 168 -15.63 14.43 -9.22
N ASP A 169 -16.37 14.02 -10.25
CA ASP A 169 -16.97 12.69 -10.33
C ASP A 169 -15.91 11.67 -10.79
N PHE A 170 -15.40 10.86 -9.87
CA PHE A 170 -14.50 9.77 -10.22
C PHE A 170 -15.26 8.62 -10.89
N THR A 171 -14.57 7.79 -11.69
CA THR A 171 -15.14 6.58 -12.31
C THR A 171 -14.78 5.34 -11.50
N GLU A 172 -15.46 4.22 -11.78
CA GLU A 172 -15.15 2.90 -11.18
C GLU A 172 -13.73 2.39 -11.52
N ASN A 173 -13.01 3.02 -12.46
CA ASN A 173 -11.60 2.70 -12.72
C ASN A 173 -10.65 3.31 -11.67
N MET A 174 -11.06 4.38 -10.99
CA MET A 174 -10.31 4.99 -9.88
C MET A 174 -10.53 4.16 -8.61
N PRO A 175 -9.53 3.46 -8.06
CA PRO A 175 -9.79 2.51 -6.98
C PRO A 175 -10.06 3.23 -5.65
N LEU A 176 -11.22 2.97 -5.08
CA LEU A 176 -11.77 3.68 -3.91
C LEU A 176 -10.84 3.73 -2.68
N LYS A 177 -9.95 2.75 -2.55
CA LYS A 177 -8.96 2.62 -1.47
C LYS A 177 -7.81 3.62 -1.56
N CYS A 178 -7.65 4.33 -2.68
CA CYS A 178 -6.64 5.37 -2.91
C CYS A 178 -7.31 6.70 -3.29
N LEU A 179 -8.46 6.98 -2.67
CA LEU A 179 -9.29 8.15 -2.94
C LEU A 179 -9.66 8.86 -1.63
N GLY A 180 -8.61 9.33 -0.94
CA GLY A 180 -8.70 10.26 0.17
C GLY A 180 -8.71 11.72 -0.30
N LYS A 181 -8.57 12.64 0.65
CA LYS A 181 -8.58 14.09 0.37
C LYS A 181 -7.36 14.52 -0.46
N LEU A 182 -6.18 14.01 -0.10
CA LEU A 182 -4.92 14.33 -0.79
C LEU A 182 -4.94 13.84 -2.23
N GLU A 183 -5.37 12.60 -2.50
CA GLU A 183 -5.42 12.08 -3.87
C GLU A 183 -6.46 12.78 -4.75
N ALA A 184 -7.54 13.31 -4.16
CA ALA A 184 -8.49 14.17 -4.86
C ALA A 184 -7.88 15.56 -5.18
N GLN A 185 -7.16 16.17 -4.24
CA GLN A 185 -6.42 17.43 -4.44
C GLN A 185 -5.34 17.29 -5.53
N GLU A 186 -4.57 16.21 -5.47
CA GLU A 186 -3.59 15.83 -6.48
C GLU A 186 -4.23 15.63 -7.85
N PHE A 187 -5.31 14.85 -7.94
CA PHE A 187 -6.00 14.64 -9.20
C PHE A 187 -6.58 15.94 -9.78
N ALA A 188 -7.07 16.85 -8.92
CA ALA A 188 -7.49 18.18 -9.34
C ALA A 188 -6.31 18.96 -9.99
N TRP A 189 -5.13 18.94 -9.38
CA TRP A 189 -3.95 19.56 -9.97
C TRP A 189 -3.55 18.92 -11.31
N LEU A 190 -3.54 17.58 -11.38
CA LEU A 190 -3.16 16.82 -12.58
C LEU A 190 -4.11 17.00 -13.76
N ALA A 191 -5.42 16.99 -13.51
CA ALA A 191 -6.43 16.95 -14.58
C ALA A 191 -6.99 18.34 -14.95
N ILE A 192 -7.01 19.28 -14.00
CA ILE A 192 -7.84 20.49 -14.05
C ILE A 192 -7.01 21.78 -13.87
N HIS A 193 -5.91 21.79 -13.10
CA HIS A 193 -5.04 22.99 -13.06
C HIS A 193 -4.39 23.22 -14.44
N PRO A 194 -4.46 24.43 -15.04
CA PRO A 194 -3.96 24.68 -16.39
C PRO A 194 -2.50 24.24 -16.60
N ASP A 195 -1.62 24.57 -15.65
CA ASP A 195 -0.23 24.10 -15.67
C ASP A 195 -0.10 22.59 -15.46
N GLY A 196 -0.62 22.04 -14.35
CA GLY A 196 -0.50 20.60 -14.04
C GLY A 196 -0.99 19.72 -15.21
N ARG A 197 -2.10 20.09 -15.84
CA ARG A 197 -2.63 19.41 -17.02
C ARG A 197 -1.77 19.57 -18.26
N ARG A 198 -1.30 20.78 -18.58
CA ARG A 198 -0.36 21.01 -19.71
C ARG A 198 0.92 20.20 -19.52
N CYS A 199 1.43 20.15 -18.29
CA CYS A 199 2.63 19.40 -17.92
C CYS A 199 2.41 17.88 -18.04
N TRP A 200 1.27 17.35 -17.59
CA TRP A 200 0.88 15.95 -17.82
C TRP A 200 0.83 15.59 -19.32
N ASP A 201 0.05 16.34 -20.12
CA ASP A 201 -0.11 16.09 -21.56
C ASP A 201 1.22 16.25 -22.32
N SER A 202 2.15 17.07 -21.81
CA SER A 202 3.49 17.22 -22.37
C SER A 202 4.34 15.95 -22.28
N VAL A 203 4.17 15.10 -21.24
CA VAL A 203 4.99 13.90 -21.03
C VAL A 203 4.84 12.95 -22.21
N ARG A 204 3.59 12.65 -22.58
CA ARG A 204 3.30 11.84 -23.76
C ARG A 204 3.77 12.55 -25.04
N ARG A 205 3.44 13.83 -25.22
CA ARG A 205 3.77 14.61 -26.43
C ARG A 205 5.28 14.68 -26.71
N ARG A 206 6.12 14.74 -25.67
CA ARG A 206 7.58 14.84 -25.81
C ARG A 206 8.31 13.51 -25.74
N SER A 207 7.79 12.51 -25.01
CA SER A 207 8.44 11.19 -24.85
C SER A 207 8.07 10.19 -25.95
N LEU A 208 6.92 10.36 -26.62
CA LEU A 208 6.47 9.44 -27.66
C LEU A 208 7.46 9.36 -28.84
N HIS A 209 7.79 8.14 -29.26
CA HIS A 209 8.83 7.82 -30.26
C HIS A 209 10.26 8.28 -29.91
N ARG A 210 10.55 8.68 -28.67
CA ARG A 210 11.89 9.05 -28.21
C ARG A 210 12.50 7.98 -27.29
N PRO A 211 13.85 7.85 -27.21
CA PRO A 211 14.51 6.91 -26.29
C PRO A 211 14.62 7.42 -24.84
N TYR A 212 14.12 8.62 -24.54
CA TYR A 212 14.10 9.28 -23.24
C TYR A 212 12.69 9.67 -22.82
N VAL A 213 12.53 9.99 -21.52
CA VAL A 213 11.38 10.73 -21.00
C VAL A 213 11.68 12.23 -21.10
N SER A 214 10.68 13.01 -21.48
CA SER A 214 10.74 14.48 -21.57
C SER A 214 9.40 15.10 -21.17
N LEU A 215 9.40 16.29 -20.59
CA LEU A 215 8.21 17.07 -20.24
C LEU A 215 8.42 18.59 -20.45
N GLU A 216 7.34 19.35 -20.31
CA GLU A 216 7.34 20.77 -19.95
C GLU A 216 7.04 20.87 -18.45
N PRO A 217 7.99 21.30 -17.60
CA PRO A 217 7.72 21.48 -16.17
C PRO A 217 6.78 22.68 -15.92
N PRO A 218 6.05 22.68 -14.78
CA PRO A 218 5.18 23.79 -14.41
C PRO A 218 6.00 25.04 -14.02
N PRO A 219 5.49 26.27 -14.26
CA PRO A 219 6.18 27.52 -13.95
C PRO A 219 6.02 27.89 -12.47
N ILE A 220 6.60 27.09 -11.60
CA ILE A 220 6.49 27.23 -10.14
C ILE A 220 7.85 27.54 -9.51
N SER A 221 7.86 28.48 -8.56
CA SER A 221 8.99 28.65 -7.64
C SER A 221 8.87 27.57 -6.57
N THR A 222 9.89 26.73 -6.42
CA THR A 222 9.81 25.51 -5.60
C THR A 222 11.06 25.28 -4.78
N HIS A 223 10.87 24.89 -3.53
CA HIS A 223 11.86 24.19 -2.74
C HIS A 223 11.76 22.69 -3.06
N ILE A 224 12.89 21.98 -3.11
CA ILE A 224 12.89 20.51 -3.21
C ILE A 224 13.74 19.88 -2.09
N ASP A 225 13.13 18.94 -1.36
CA ASP A 225 13.86 17.97 -0.54
C ASP A 225 14.15 16.75 -1.42
N PHE A 226 15.39 16.26 -1.44
CA PHE A 226 15.75 15.12 -2.27
C PHE A 226 16.94 14.33 -1.74
N ARG A 227 16.97 13.02 -2.00
CA ARG A 227 18.18 12.21 -1.91
C ARG A 227 18.95 12.34 -3.22
N GLY A 228 20.24 12.66 -3.14
CA GLY A 228 21.07 12.92 -4.32
C GLY A 228 22.57 12.85 -4.08
N VAL A 229 23.35 13.12 -5.12
CA VAL A 229 24.82 13.22 -5.05
C VAL A 229 25.20 14.70 -5.19
N LYS A 230 26.17 15.16 -4.39
CA LYS A 230 26.69 16.54 -4.42
C LYS A 230 28.21 16.53 -4.57
N LEU A 231 28.72 17.41 -5.43
CA LEU A 231 30.15 17.69 -5.55
C LEU A 231 30.35 19.21 -5.69
N GLY A 232 30.95 19.83 -4.68
CA GLY A 232 31.07 21.29 -4.60
C GLY A 232 29.71 21.97 -4.66
N LYS A 233 29.45 22.72 -5.75
CA LYS A 233 28.19 23.42 -6.03
C LYS A 233 27.31 22.73 -7.07
N GLN A 234 27.66 21.50 -7.49
CA GLN A 234 26.87 20.71 -8.43
C GLN A 234 26.12 19.60 -7.69
N TYR A 235 24.87 19.36 -8.08
CA TYR A 235 23.94 18.45 -7.43
C TYR A 235 23.26 17.57 -8.50
N LEU A 236 23.10 16.28 -8.22
CA LEU A 236 22.31 15.34 -9.01
C LEU A 236 21.23 14.71 -8.13
N VAL A 237 19.96 14.89 -8.51
CA VAL A 237 18.82 14.26 -7.86
C VAL A 237 18.77 12.77 -8.21
N LEU A 238 18.54 11.91 -7.21
CA LEU A 238 18.22 10.49 -7.39
C LEU A 238 16.78 10.16 -6.97
N GLU A 239 16.24 10.89 -5.99
CA GLU A 239 14.86 10.79 -5.52
C GLU A 239 14.39 12.13 -4.98
N ILE A 240 13.33 12.71 -5.55
CA ILE A 240 12.63 13.84 -4.95
C ILE A 240 11.74 13.29 -3.83
N GLU A 241 11.99 13.74 -2.61
CA GLU A 241 11.25 13.36 -1.41
C GLU A 241 10.08 14.32 -1.18
N LYS A 242 10.29 15.63 -1.38
CA LYS A 242 9.25 16.67 -1.34
C LYS A 242 9.45 17.71 -2.44
N LEU A 243 8.33 18.28 -2.90
CA LEU A 243 8.28 19.40 -3.84
C LEU A 243 7.16 20.36 -3.44
N PHE A 244 7.48 21.64 -3.34
CA PHE A 244 6.60 22.72 -2.84
C PHE A 244 6.15 23.66 -3.99
N GLY A 245 5.32 24.67 -3.71
CA GLY A 245 4.98 25.72 -4.70
C GLY A 245 3.88 25.32 -5.69
N ARG A 246 2.95 24.44 -5.29
CA ARG A 246 1.81 24.04 -6.14
C ARG A 246 0.52 24.65 -5.62
N SER A 247 -0.17 25.41 -6.47
CA SER A 247 -1.52 25.91 -6.23
C SER A 247 -2.60 24.90 -6.62
N LEU A 248 -3.65 24.77 -5.81
CA LEU A 248 -4.85 24.03 -6.20
C LEU A 248 -5.73 24.85 -7.16
N PRO A 249 -6.43 24.22 -8.12
CA PRO A 249 -7.28 24.91 -9.09
C PRO A 249 -8.62 25.39 -8.52
N CYS A 250 -8.80 25.34 -7.20
CA CYS A 250 -10.07 25.68 -6.54
C CYS A 250 -9.87 26.23 -5.13
N GLY A 251 -10.84 27.03 -4.66
CA GLY A 251 -10.94 27.47 -3.26
C GLY A 251 -11.66 26.46 -2.36
N ARG A 252 -12.44 25.55 -2.94
CA ARG A 252 -13.05 24.37 -2.30
C ARG A 252 -13.12 23.22 -3.29
N LEU A 253 -12.82 22.01 -2.80
CA LEU A 253 -12.93 20.77 -3.57
C LEU A 253 -14.03 19.88 -3.00
N THR A 254 -14.83 19.31 -3.90
CA THR A 254 -15.78 18.24 -3.59
C THR A 254 -15.57 17.10 -4.57
N TYR A 255 -15.79 15.86 -4.16
CA TYR A 255 -15.64 14.71 -5.06
C TYR A 255 -16.63 13.58 -4.77
N SER A 256 -17.01 12.85 -5.81
CA SER A 256 -17.88 11.67 -5.74
C SER A 256 -17.15 10.43 -6.24
N HIS A 257 -17.67 9.24 -5.93
CA HIS A 257 -17.26 7.99 -6.57
C HIS A 257 -18.48 7.08 -6.75
N PRO A 258 -18.57 6.27 -7.83
CA PRO A 258 -19.82 5.57 -8.15
C PRO A 258 -20.16 4.44 -7.18
N ALA A 259 -19.25 4.05 -6.28
CA ALA A 259 -19.52 3.13 -5.18
C ALA A 259 -20.17 3.80 -3.94
N ASP A 260 -20.01 5.13 -3.76
CA ASP A 260 -20.54 5.88 -2.60
C ASP A 260 -22.02 6.23 -2.79
N ARG A 261 -22.86 5.22 -2.99
CA ARG A 261 -24.30 5.38 -3.25
C ARG A 261 -25.08 5.54 -1.95
N HIS A 262 -26.14 6.35 -1.96
CA HIS A 262 -27.20 6.29 -0.94
C HIS A 262 -28.56 6.15 -1.61
N ILE A 263 -29.47 5.39 -0.97
CA ILE A 263 -30.85 5.30 -1.40
C ILE A 263 -31.57 6.58 -0.96
N VAL A 264 -32.30 7.21 -1.88
CA VAL A 264 -33.29 8.24 -1.58
C VAL A 264 -34.65 7.61 -1.89
N HIS A 265 -35.55 7.60 -0.91
CA HIS A 265 -36.96 7.31 -1.16
C HIS A 265 -37.62 8.65 -1.50
N ASP A 266 -38.28 8.71 -2.66
CA ASP A 266 -39.02 9.89 -3.06
C ASP A 266 -40.32 10.02 -2.25
N GLY A 267 -40.68 11.25 -1.91
CA GLY A 267 -41.66 11.55 -0.87
C GLY A 267 -42.99 12.05 -1.42
N SER A 268 -43.96 11.15 -1.60
CA SER A 268 -45.36 11.57 -1.53
C SER A 268 -45.72 11.89 -0.08
N ALA A 269 -46.56 12.91 0.11
CA ALA A 269 -47.08 13.28 1.42
C ALA A 269 -48.08 12.26 1.98
N ASP A 270 -48.40 12.44 3.27
CA ASP A 270 -49.48 11.83 4.05
C ASP A 270 -49.48 10.30 4.24
N ASP A 271 -48.89 9.85 5.36
CA ASP A 271 -49.70 9.33 6.48
C ASP A 271 -48.94 9.42 7.83
N ALA A 272 -49.66 9.40 8.95
CA ALA A 272 -49.15 9.63 10.28
C ALA A 272 -48.68 8.36 11.01
N GLY A 273 -47.37 8.27 11.22
CA GLY A 273 -46.77 7.67 12.42
C GLY A 273 -46.91 6.15 12.64
N ARG A 274 -45.82 5.41 12.39
CA ARG A 274 -45.47 4.25 13.21
C ARG A 274 -43.97 3.93 13.22
N THR A 275 -43.46 3.67 14.41
CA THR A 275 -42.12 3.11 14.65
C THR A 275 -42.07 1.63 14.28
N HIS A 276 -41.06 1.20 13.51
CA HIS A 276 -40.14 0.11 13.95
C HIS A 276 -39.01 -0.25 12.97
N LYS A 277 -37.91 -0.74 13.58
CA LYS A 277 -36.93 -1.73 13.09
C LYS A 277 -36.28 -1.55 11.71
N ARG A 278 -34.97 -1.27 11.75
CA ARG A 278 -34.01 -1.79 10.76
C ARG A 278 -34.10 -3.32 10.71
N THR A 279 -34.23 -3.89 9.52
CA THR A 279 -33.91 -5.30 9.23
C THR A 279 -32.86 -5.36 8.12
N THR A 280 -31.69 -5.87 8.45
CA THR A 280 -30.56 -6.01 7.52
C THR A 280 -30.63 -7.33 6.76
N LYS A 281 -30.52 -7.29 5.44
CA LYS A 281 -29.97 -8.34 4.56
C LYS A 281 -29.73 -7.74 3.16
N ALA A 282 -28.88 -8.28 2.29
CA ALA A 282 -27.52 -8.81 2.44
C ALA A 282 -27.10 -9.35 1.06
N ASP A 283 -26.03 -8.82 0.48
CA ASP A 283 -25.22 -9.49 -0.53
C ASP A 283 -23.75 -9.16 -0.19
N ALA A 284 -22.78 -10.07 -0.03
CA ALA A 284 -22.47 -11.37 -0.64
C ALA A 284 -21.31 -11.30 -1.66
N SER A 285 -20.12 -10.98 -1.16
CA SER A 285 -18.83 -11.51 -1.66
C SER A 285 -17.88 -11.64 -0.46
N ALA A 286 -17.16 -12.74 -0.19
CA ALA A 286 -16.77 -13.94 -0.95
C ALA A 286 -15.50 -13.84 -1.82
N THR A 287 -14.38 -13.45 -1.19
CA THR A 287 -13.00 -13.94 -1.41
C THR A 287 -12.14 -13.42 -0.24
N GLY A 288 -11.10 -14.09 0.26
CA GLY A 288 -10.41 -15.29 -0.25
C GLY A 288 -8.97 -14.93 -0.64
N GLU A 289 -8.12 -14.59 0.34
CA GLU A 289 -6.74 -14.16 0.09
C GLU A 289 -5.78 -15.33 -0.16
N GLY A 290 -4.94 -15.17 -1.19
CA GLY A 290 -3.77 -15.97 -1.46
C GLY A 290 -2.60 -15.06 -1.87
N THR A 291 -1.36 -15.49 -1.65
CA THR A 291 -0.18 -14.65 -1.89
C THR A 291 0.05 -14.34 -3.38
N PRO A 292 0.24 -13.06 -3.76
CA PRO A 292 0.38 -12.65 -5.16
C PRO A 292 1.82 -12.79 -5.71
N GLU A 293 1.93 -13.10 -7.00
CA GLU A 293 3.20 -13.42 -7.70
C GLU A 293 3.15 -12.86 -9.14
N ILE A 294 4.10 -11.99 -9.55
CA ILE A 294 3.92 -11.11 -10.73
C ILE A 294 4.72 -11.58 -11.97
N ASP A 295 4.10 -12.30 -12.90
CA ASP A 295 4.78 -12.74 -14.14
C ASP A 295 4.85 -11.66 -15.24
N PRO A 296 6.03 -11.32 -15.80
CA PRO A 296 6.19 -10.28 -16.82
C PRO A 296 5.96 -10.75 -18.27
N ARG A 297 5.39 -11.94 -18.52
CA ARG A 297 5.23 -12.52 -19.88
C ARG A 297 3.80 -12.54 -20.44
N LEU A 298 2.81 -11.97 -19.74
CA LEU A 298 1.39 -12.03 -20.14
C LEU A 298 0.85 -10.69 -20.62
N GLY A 299 0.49 -10.66 -21.91
CA GLY A 299 0.13 -9.45 -22.64
C GLY A 299 -1.30 -8.89 -22.44
N SER A 300 -1.52 -7.77 -23.11
CA SER A 300 -2.65 -6.85 -22.96
C SER A 300 -4.01 -7.47 -23.25
N ARG A 301 -4.87 -7.49 -22.22
CA ARG A 301 -6.32 -7.35 -22.36
C ARG A 301 -6.85 -6.38 -21.29
N ARG A 302 -7.59 -5.36 -21.71
CA ARG A 302 -8.38 -4.49 -20.81
C ARG A 302 -9.39 -5.36 -20.06
N ASN A 303 -9.30 -5.42 -18.73
CA ASN A 303 -10.23 -6.16 -17.88
C ASN A 303 -10.58 -5.29 -16.65
N GLN A 304 -11.87 -5.10 -16.37
CA GLN A 304 -12.38 -3.88 -15.71
C GLN A 304 -12.45 -3.90 -14.16
N HIS A 305 -11.81 -4.85 -13.46
CA HIS A 305 -12.01 -5.05 -12.00
C HIS A 305 -10.69 -5.18 -11.21
N GLN A 306 -10.30 -4.14 -10.43
CA GLN A 306 -8.95 -3.88 -9.83
C GLN A 306 -9.03 -2.81 -8.68
N LYS A 307 -8.23 -2.68 -7.59
CA LYS A 307 -6.92 -3.27 -7.12
C LYS A 307 -5.74 -2.30 -6.97
N ALA A 308 -5.92 -1.01 -6.66
CA ALA A 308 -4.76 -0.14 -6.37
C ALA A 308 -3.79 -0.74 -5.34
N LEU A 309 -2.48 -0.59 -5.59
CA LEU A 309 -1.50 -0.63 -4.52
C LEU A 309 -1.49 0.79 -3.93
N PRO A 310 -1.83 0.99 -2.63
CA PRO A 310 -1.42 2.21 -1.95
C PRO A 310 0.10 2.23 -1.88
N LEU A 311 0.69 3.42 -1.97
CA LEU A 311 2.13 3.62 -2.00
C LEU A 311 2.54 4.70 -1.00
N VAL A 312 3.84 4.70 -0.69
CA VAL A 312 4.50 5.56 0.31
C VAL A 312 3.97 6.99 0.26
N GLU A 313 3.61 7.52 1.43
CA GLU A 313 3.15 8.89 1.62
C GLU A 313 4.18 9.88 1.04
N ARG A 314 3.88 10.45 -0.13
CA ARG A 314 4.70 11.49 -0.75
C ARG A 314 4.21 12.84 -0.31
N PHE A 315 5.05 13.58 0.39
CA PHE A 315 4.74 14.94 0.82
C PHE A 315 5.04 15.93 -0.31
N SER A 316 4.07 16.17 -1.18
CA SER A 316 4.01 17.45 -1.89
C SER A 316 2.86 18.26 -1.31
N THR A 317 3.22 19.41 -0.73
CA THR A 317 2.28 20.35 -0.12
C THR A 317 1.74 21.30 -1.18
N PHE A 318 0.44 21.56 -1.09
CA PHE A 318 -0.17 22.67 -1.82
C PHE A 318 -0.04 23.95 -0.99
N ASP A 319 0.11 25.10 -1.64
CA ASP A 319 0.44 26.37 -0.97
C ASP A 319 -0.70 26.93 -0.10
N ARG A 320 -1.87 26.28 -0.12
CA ARG A 320 -3.09 26.68 0.59
C ARG A 320 -3.90 25.45 0.99
N ASP A 321 -4.27 25.36 2.27
CA ASP A 321 -5.33 24.46 2.71
C ASP A 321 -6.69 24.94 2.18
N ILE A 322 -7.53 23.99 1.73
CA ILE A 322 -8.89 24.24 1.27
C ILE A 322 -9.86 23.22 1.88
N PRO A 323 -11.17 23.52 1.98
CA PRO A 323 -12.16 22.50 2.33
C PRO A 323 -12.20 21.42 1.23
N VAL A 324 -12.10 20.15 1.65
CA VAL A 324 -12.18 18.98 0.76
C VAL A 324 -13.22 18.00 1.29
N ASP A 325 -14.34 17.86 0.59
CA ASP A 325 -15.49 17.05 1.02
C ASP A 325 -15.80 15.89 0.05
N ARG A 326 -16.16 14.71 0.58
CA ARG A 326 -16.56 13.54 -0.21
C ARG A 326 -18.08 13.41 -0.20
N VAL A 327 -18.69 13.50 -1.39
CA VAL A 327 -20.14 13.57 -1.60
C VAL A 327 -20.67 12.20 -2.06
N LYS A 328 -21.83 11.81 -1.55
CA LYS A 328 -22.51 10.56 -1.94
C LYS A 328 -23.40 10.79 -3.16
N VAL A 329 -23.37 9.86 -4.11
CA VAL A 329 -24.18 9.96 -5.34
C VAL A 329 -25.62 9.51 -5.04
N PRO A 330 -26.65 10.34 -5.28
CA PRO A 330 -28.05 9.94 -5.16
C PRO A 330 -28.44 9.04 -6.33
N LYS A 331 -29.33 8.06 -6.08
CA LYS A 331 -29.90 7.22 -7.14
C LYS A 331 -31.43 7.31 -7.14
N LEU A 332 -31.98 7.82 -8.23
CA LEU A 332 -33.39 7.65 -8.56
C LEU A 332 -33.66 6.16 -8.86
N VAL A 333 -34.78 5.63 -8.34
CA VAL A 333 -35.26 4.28 -8.66
C VAL A 333 -36.62 4.44 -9.33
N ALA A 334 -36.67 4.21 -10.64
CA ALA A 334 -37.94 4.09 -11.35
C ALA A 334 -38.74 2.91 -10.78
N ALA A 335 -40.05 3.07 -10.66
CA ALA A 335 -40.93 2.03 -10.16
C ALA A 335 -40.84 0.75 -11.00
N ARG A 336 -40.93 -0.41 -10.35
CA ARG A 336 -41.04 -1.70 -11.04
C ARG A 336 -42.51 -2.00 -11.30
N ASP A 337 -42.89 -2.05 -12.58
CA ASP A 337 -44.08 -2.79 -12.97
C ASP A 337 -43.92 -4.28 -12.66
N THR A 338 -44.98 -4.87 -12.11
CA THR A 338 -45.02 -6.30 -11.78
C THR A 338 -45.80 -7.07 -12.84
N SER A 339 -45.11 -7.94 -13.56
CA SER A 339 -45.73 -9.05 -14.30
C SER A 339 -44.92 -10.33 -14.08
N ALA A 340 -45.61 -11.47 -14.00
CA ALA A 340 -45.02 -12.73 -13.56
C ALA A 340 -45.35 -13.87 -14.52
N GLN A 341 -44.43 -14.83 -14.65
CA GLN A 341 -44.69 -16.20 -15.12
C GLN A 341 -43.57 -17.14 -14.63
N ALA A 342 -43.80 -18.45 -14.69
CA ALA A 342 -43.11 -19.44 -13.85
C ALA A 342 -42.80 -20.77 -14.56
N THR A 343 -41.94 -21.59 -13.91
CA THR A 343 -41.61 -23.01 -14.17
C THR A 343 -41.00 -23.34 -15.55
N HIS A 344 -40.17 -24.38 -15.76
CA HIS A 344 -40.04 -25.71 -15.11
C HIS A 344 -38.57 -26.24 -15.07
N ASP A 345 -38.41 -27.52 -14.68
CA ASP A 345 -37.17 -28.24 -14.31
C ASP A 345 -36.13 -28.54 -15.41
N GLY A 346 -34.92 -28.95 -14.98
CA GLY A 346 -33.87 -29.56 -15.84
C GLY A 346 -32.79 -30.29 -15.02
N ALA A 347 -32.60 -31.61 -15.25
CA ALA A 347 -31.94 -32.51 -14.28
C ALA A 347 -30.43 -32.75 -14.45
N ALA A 348 -29.76 -32.92 -13.29
CA ALA A 348 -28.68 -33.87 -12.96
C ALA A 348 -27.40 -34.05 -13.82
N LYS A 349 -26.23 -34.01 -13.15
CA LYS A 349 -25.26 -35.14 -13.13
C LYS A 349 -24.20 -35.04 -12.01
N CYS A 350 -23.32 -36.03 -11.92
CA CYS A 350 -22.61 -36.45 -10.70
C CYS A 350 -21.11 -36.73 -10.94
N ARG A 351 -20.25 -36.45 -9.93
CA ARG A 351 -18.80 -36.82 -9.81
C ARG A 351 -17.88 -36.23 -10.92
N THR A 352 -16.59 -35.97 -10.70
CA THR A 352 -15.58 -36.55 -9.79
C THR A 352 -14.66 -35.48 -9.16
N ALA A 353 -13.82 -35.88 -8.19
CA ALA A 353 -12.67 -35.08 -7.76
C ALA A 353 -11.45 -35.31 -8.66
N SER A 354 -10.61 -34.29 -8.83
CA SER A 354 -9.26 -34.42 -9.41
C SER A 354 -8.30 -33.51 -8.64
N THR A 355 -7.24 -34.09 -8.09
CA THR A 355 -6.21 -33.38 -7.32
C THR A 355 -5.08 -32.91 -8.22
N ALA A 356 -5.07 -31.61 -8.51
CA ALA A 356 -3.88 -30.91 -8.99
C ALA A 356 -3.84 -29.50 -8.37
N PRO A 357 -2.67 -28.97 -7.96
CA PRO A 357 -2.54 -27.58 -7.55
C PRO A 357 -2.65 -26.69 -8.79
N VAL A 358 -3.87 -26.21 -9.09
CA VAL A 358 -4.11 -25.28 -10.20
C VAL A 358 -3.44 -23.95 -9.88
N ARG A 359 -2.35 -23.65 -10.59
CA ARG A 359 -1.66 -22.36 -10.55
C ARG A 359 -2.48 -21.35 -11.34
N PHE A 360 -2.91 -20.26 -10.72
CA PHE A 360 -3.63 -19.18 -11.39
C PHE A 360 -2.67 -18.02 -11.69
N PRO A 361 -2.56 -17.55 -12.94
CA PRO A 361 -1.72 -16.41 -13.28
C PRO A 361 -2.33 -15.12 -12.72
N VAL A 362 -1.63 -14.47 -11.78
CA VAL A 362 -2.06 -13.20 -11.18
C VAL A 362 -1.83 -12.05 -12.16
N SER A 363 -2.79 -11.85 -13.06
CA SER A 363 -2.93 -10.55 -13.71
C SER A 363 -3.21 -9.50 -12.63
N LEU A 364 -2.59 -8.33 -12.75
CA LEU A 364 -2.66 -7.32 -11.71
C LEU A 364 -4.14 -6.95 -11.44
N ASN A 365 -4.61 -7.16 -10.20
CA ASN A 365 -5.46 -6.17 -9.52
C ASN A 365 -6.14 -6.62 -8.15
N PRO A 366 -7.46 -6.95 -8.13
CA PRO A 366 -8.51 -6.70 -7.07
C PRO A 366 -8.35 -7.43 -5.70
N GLU A 367 -9.04 -7.13 -4.57
CA GLU A 367 -9.63 -5.89 -3.94
C GLU A 367 -9.68 -6.03 -2.38
N ALA A 368 -10.15 -5.01 -1.60
CA ALA A 368 -10.30 -4.96 -0.12
C ALA A 368 -8.97 -5.06 0.72
N LEU A 369 -8.86 -5.02 2.08
CA LEU A 369 -9.74 -4.64 3.23
C LEU A 369 -9.25 -3.36 4.00
N GLN A 370 -9.23 -3.25 5.36
CA GLN A 370 -9.56 -2.03 6.16
C GLN A 370 -8.77 -1.77 7.49
N ASP A 371 -8.78 -0.50 7.93
CA ASP A 371 -9.04 0.01 9.30
C ASP A 371 -8.43 -0.72 10.54
N GLY A 372 -7.09 -0.81 10.62
CA GLY A 372 -6.42 -1.47 11.75
C GLY A 372 -5.05 -0.89 12.12
N LEU A 373 -4.50 -1.36 13.25
CA LEU A 373 -3.04 -1.36 13.45
C LEU A 373 -2.41 -2.15 12.29
N PRO A 374 -1.17 -1.81 11.85
CA PRO A 374 -0.55 -2.46 10.70
C PRO A 374 -0.61 -3.99 10.84
N PRO A 375 -1.18 -4.71 9.85
CA PRO A 375 -1.35 -6.15 9.98
C PRO A 375 0.00 -6.86 9.93
N ILE A 376 0.17 -7.81 10.85
CA ILE A 376 1.23 -8.82 10.77
C ILE A 376 0.89 -9.74 9.59
N ASP A 377 1.85 -9.96 8.69
CA ASP A 377 1.68 -10.79 7.51
C ASP A 377 2.71 -11.93 7.53
N PHE A 378 2.26 -13.15 7.84
CA PHE A 378 3.11 -14.31 8.12
C PHE A 378 3.03 -15.35 6.99
N LYS A 379 4.18 -15.85 6.55
CA LYS A 379 4.37 -16.69 5.34
C LYS A 379 3.83 -18.12 5.47
N HIS A 380 3.70 -18.60 6.70
CA HIS A 380 3.39 -19.98 7.09
C HIS A 380 2.21 -20.06 8.08
N MET A 381 1.55 -18.94 8.38
CA MET A 381 0.36 -18.86 9.23
C MET A 381 -0.82 -18.25 8.48
N GLU A 382 -1.94 -18.98 8.47
CA GLU A 382 -3.16 -18.61 7.76
C GLU A 382 -3.92 -17.52 8.53
N ARG A 383 -4.18 -16.37 7.90
CA ARG A 383 -4.88 -15.23 8.53
C ARG A 383 -6.36 -15.54 8.77
N ALA A 384 -6.96 -14.80 9.70
CA ALA A 384 -8.36 -14.94 10.12
C ALA A 384 -9.03 -13.55 10.24
N ASP A 385 -9.06 -12.79 9.15
CA ASP A 385 -9.38 -11.35 9.16
C ASP A 385 -10.85 -11.03 9.54
N ASP A 386 -11.80 -11.91 9.21
CA ASP A 386 -13.22 -11.78 9.60
C ASP A 386 -13.51 -12.23 11.06
N TYR A 387 -12.49 -12.42 11.89
CA TYR A 387 -12.65 -13.11 13.18
C TYR A 387 -13.32 -12.25 14.27
N LEU A 388 -14.55 -12.63 14.64
CA LEU A 388 -15.36 -11.99 15.69
C LEU A 388 -15.60 -12.93 16.88
N GLY A 389 -14.69 -12.93 17.86
CA GLY A 389 -14.85 -13.67 19.13
C GLY A 389 -13.98 -13.15 20.28
N GLU A 390 -13.67 -13.99 21.29
CA GLU A 390 -13.31 -13.49 22.64
C GLU A 390 -12.01 -12.67 22.72
N THR A 391 -11.11 -12.80 21.73
CA THR A 391 -9.86 -11.99 21.67
C THR A 391 -10.09 -10.51 21.35
N ALA A 392 -11.31 -10.10 20.96
CA ALA A 392 -11.65 -8.71 20.64
C ALA A 392 -11.35 -7.73 21.80
N TRP A 393 -11.51 -8.17 23.06
CA TRP A 393 -11.13 -7.37 24.24
C TRP A 393 -9.63 -7.12 24.33
N LEU A 394 -8.80 -8.11 23.97
CA LEU A 394 -7.35 -7.93 23.96
C LEU A 394 -6.92 -7.05 22.78
N ALA A 395 -7.54 -7.19 21.60
CA ALA A 395 -7.30 -6.30 20.47
C ALA A 395 -7.66 -4.83 20.79
N ALA A 396 -8.70 -4.59 21.60
CA ALA A 396 -9.02 -3.25 22.12
C ALA A 396 -7.96 -2.72 23.10
N VAL A 397 -7.44 -3.56 24.01
CA VAL A 397 -6.32 -3.19 24.91
C VAL A 397 -5.06 -2.86 24.10
N VAL A 398 -4.68 -3.68 23.11
CA VAL A 398 -3.49 -3.44 22.27
C VAL A 398 -3.61 -2.13 21.49
N ARG A 399 -4.79 -1.82 20.92
CA ARG A 399 -5.06 -0.50 20.31
C ARG A 399 -4.93 0.66 21.31
N ARG A 400 -5.38 0.48 22.56
CA ARG A 400 -5.21 1.50 23.61
C ARG A 400 -3.74 1.70 24.02
N ILE A 401 -2.90 0.66 23.97
CA ILE A 401 -1.44 0.79 24.18
C ILE A 401 -0.81 1.63 23.07
N ALA A 402 -1.16 1.41 21.80
CA ALA A 402 -0.61 2.20 20.69
C ALA A 402 -0.88 3.71 20.86
N VAL A 403 -2.09 4.08 21.30
CA VAL A 403 -2.45 5.48 21.60
C VAL A 403 -1.70 6.03 22.82
N LEU A 404 -1.54 5.23 23.90
CA LEU A 404 -0.90 5.68 25.13
C LEU A 404 0.64 5.61 25.12
N ARG A 405 1.25 4.92 24.14
CA ARG A 405 2.69 4.71 24.02
C ARG A 405 3.11 4.76 22.53
N PRO A 406 2.97 5.91 21.84
CA PRO A 406 3.23 6.04 20.40
C PRO A 406 4.70 5.83 20.00
N HIS A 407 5.63 5.81 20.96
CA HIS A 407 7.03 5.41 20.76
C HIS A 407 7.22 3.89 20.63
N ILE A 408 6.19 3.08 20.87
CA ILE A 408 6.18 1.65 20.58
C ILE A 408 5.48 1.46 19.24
N GLN A 409 6.18 0.90 18.24
CA GLN A 409 5.53 0.48 17.00
C GLN A 409 4.79 -0.84 17.26
N ILE A 410 3.50 -0.91 16.90
CA ILE A 410 2.65 -2.06 17.21
C ILE A 410 1.90 -2.53 15.97
N SER A 411 2.15 -3.79 15.59
CA SER A 411 1.48 -4.49 14.49
C SER A 411 0.61 -5.61 15.05
N MET A 412 -0.54 -5.91 14.43
CA MET A 412 -1.51 -6.87 14.98
C MET A 412 -2.37 -7.55 13.91
N SER A 413 -2.49 -8.88 13.97
CA SER A 413 -3.37 -9.68 13.10
C SER A 413 -3.99 -10.86 13.85
N HIS A 414 -5.09 -11.40 13.31
CA HIS A 414 -5.64 -12.70 13.69
C HIS A 414 -5.19 -13.81 12.75
N PHE A 415 -4.95 -15.01 13.28
CA PHE A 415 -4.53 -16.19 12.52
C PHE A 415 -5.27 -17.45 12.99
N PHE A 416 -5.60 -18.36 12.08
CA PHE A 416 -6.17 -19.67 12.41
C PHE A 416 -5.13 -20.62 12.98
N LEU A 417 -5.54 -21.45 13.95
CA LEU A 417 -4.74 -22.58 14.40
C LEU A 417 -4.63 -23.66 13.31
N LYS A 418 -3.57 -24.48 13.36
CA LYS A 418 -3.43 -25.64 12.45
C LYS A 418 -4.59 -26.63 12.64
N LYS A 419 -5.03 -27.25 11.54
CA LYS A 419 -6.11 -28.26 11.54
C LYS A 419 -5.66 -29.58 12.20
N GLY A 420 -6.62 -30.41 12.61
CA GLY A 420 -6.40 -31.83 12.89
C GLY A 420 -6.47 -32.25 14.36
N ARG A 421 -6.86 -31.35 15.28
CA ARG A 421 -7.13 -31.67 16.69
C ARG A 421 -8.41 -30.96 17.13
N GLU A 422 -9.17 -31.56 18.04
CA GLU A 422 -10.40 -30.96 18.60
C GLU A 422 -10.19 -29.51 19.12
N PHE A 423 -9.03 -29.23 19.72
CA PHE A 423 -8.67 -27.88 20.18
C PHE A 423 -8.60 -26.83 19.06
N SER A 424 -8.28 -27.22 17.81
CA SER A 424 -8.23 -26.28 16.68
C SER A 424 -9.60 -25.82 16.19
N GLU A 425 -10.69 -26.30 16.79
CA GLU A 425 -12.06 -26.02 16.35
C GLU A 425 -12.89 -25.30 17.43
N THR A 426 -13.89 -24.55 16.97
CA THR A 426 -14.77 -23.64 17.74
C THR A 426 -16.17 -23.60 17.14
N GLY A 427 -16.94 -24.69 17.27
CA GLY A 427 -18.39 -24.75 16.98
C GLY A 427 -18.79 -24.53 15.50
N ARG A 428 -18.64 -23.31 14.98
CA ARG A 428 -18.92 -22.91 13.59
C ARG A 428 -17.71 -22.95 12.65
N GLY A 429 -16.50 -23.19 13.16
CA GLY A 429 -15.28 -23.27 12.36
C GLY A 429 -14.01 -23.28 13.21
N ARG A 430 -12.85 -23.09 12.58
CA ARG A 430 -11.54 -23.14 13.23
C ARG A 430 -11.34 -22.05 14.26
N ARG A 431 -10.69 -22.44 15.36
CA ARG A 431 -10.23 -21.56 16.43
C ARG A 431 -9.15 -20.62 15.88
N ALA A 432 -9.31 -19.32 16.14
CA ALA A 432 -8.33 -18.31 15.81
C ALA A 432 -7.49 -17.91 17.04
N CYS A 433 -6.40 -17.21 16.78
CA CYS A 433 -5.58 -16.53 17.76
C CYS A 433 -5.32 -15.09 17.31
N LEU A 434 -5.12 -14.19 18.26
CA LEU A 434 -4.61 -12.85 18.06
C LEU A 434 -3.09 -12.88 18.27
N VAL A 435 -2.33 -12.29 17.35
CA VAL A 435 -0.91 -12.00 17.53
C VAL A 435 -0.70 -10.49 17.43
N ALA A 436 0.03 -9.93 18.40
CA ALA A 436 0.47 -8.54 18.41
C ALA A 436 1.99 -8.47 18.62
N LEU A 437 2.68 -7.77 17.73
CA LEU A 437 4.12 -7.51 17.76
C LEU A 437 4.35 -6.09 18.29
N PHE A 438 5.24 -5.95 19.27
CA PHE A 438 5.66 -4.69 19.87
C PHE A 438 7.15 -4.49 19.56
N GLN A 439 7.46 -3.46 18.77
CA GLN A 439 8.82 -3.03 18.45
C GLN A 439 9.15 -1.77 19.25
N PHE A 440 10.33 -1.74 19.87
CA PHE A 440 10.80 -0.64 20.70
C PHE A 440 12.07 -0.04 20.08
N PRO A 441 12.35 1.27 20.22
CA PRO A 441 13.57 1.87 19.67
C PRO A 441 14.84 1.34 20.36
N ASP A 442 14.82 1.24 21.70
CA ASP A 442 16.04 1.06 22.50
C ASP A 442 16.26 -0.38 22.99
N ARG A 443 15.48 -1.36 22.51
CA ARG A 443 15.52 -2.76 22.98
C ARG A 443 14.82 -3.75 22.05
N PRO A 444 15.14 -5.06 22.13
CA PRO A 444 14.52 -6.11 21.32
C PRO A 444 12.98 -6.18 21.40
N PRO A 445 12.31 -6.74 20.38
CA PRO A 445 10.86 -6.82 20.31
C PRO A 445 10.23 -7.74 21.36
N ALA A 446 8.92 -7.62 21.51
CA ALA A 446 8.07 -8.57 22.25
C ALA A 446 6.87 -8.97 21.40
N VAL A 447 6.38 -10.20 21.56
CA VAL A 447 5.17 -10.69 20.88
C VAL A 447 4.16 -11.20 21.91
N LEU A 448 2.92 -10.75 21.80
CA LEU A 448 1.78 -11.25 22.57
C LEU A 448 0.92 -12.14 21.67
N ILE A 449 0.60 -13.33 22.17
CA ILE A 449 -0.30 -14.30 21.54
C ILE A 449 -1.47 -14.55 22.51
N ASP A 450 -2.71 -14.45 22.07
CA ASP A 450 -3.86 -15.01 22.80
C ASP A 450 -4.74 -15.81 21.86
N VAL A 451 -5.35 -16.87 22.37
CA VAL A 451 -6.14 -17.81 21.57
C VAL A 451 -7.61 -17.64 21.93
N ASP A 452 -8.52 -17.81 20.97
CA ASP A 452 -9.94 -17.72 21.29
C ASP A 452 -10.34 -18.70 22.40
N HIS A 453 -11.15 -18.19 23.32
CA HIS A 453 -11.56 -18.85 24.54
C HIS A 453 -12.96 -19.46 24.45
N THR A 454 -13.66 -19.37 23.31
CA THR A 454 -14.98 -19.98 23.11
C THR A 454 -14.91 -21.48 23.44
N GLY A 455 -15.67 -21.89 24.47
CA GLY A 455 -15.70 -23.26 24.99
C GLY A 455 -14.53 -23.67 25.91
N LEU A 456 -13.56 -22.80 26.17
CA LEU A 456 -12.37 -23.10 26.98
C LEU A 456 -12.43 -22.51 28.40
N ARG A 457 -11.97 -23.30 29.38
CA ARG A 457 -11.79 -22.83 30.76
C ARG A 457 -10.32 -22.48 31.05
N GLY A 458 -9.97 -21.21 30.82
CA GLY A 458 -8.87 -20.56 31.56
C GLY A 458 -7.48 -20.56 30.91
N LEU A 459 -7.36 -20.77 29.60
CA LEU A 459 -6.09 -20.61 28.87
C LEU A 459 -5.49 -19.20 29.09
N ALA A 460 -4.20 -19.12 29.38
CA ALA A 460 -3.47 -17.85 29.52
C ALA A 460 -2.99 -17.37 28.14
N ALA A 461 -2.93 -16.05 27.93
CA ALA A 461 -2.18 -15.50 26.80
C ALA A 461 -0.67 -15.76 26.99
N MET A 462 0.11 -15.84 25.92
CA MET A 462 1.56 -16.03 25.96
C MET A 462 2.28 -14.75 25.53
N MET A 463 3.32 -14.35 26.26
CA MET A 463 4.23 -13.27 25.87
C MET A 463 5.60 -13.88 25.54
N LEU A 464 6.07 -13.71 24.31
CA LEU A 464 7.46 -13.97 23.92
C LEU A 464 8.25 -12.68 24.12
N ARG A 465 9.43 -12.78 24.71
CA ARG A 465 10.38 -11.68 24.87
C ARG A 465 11.72 -12.09 24.28
N TYR A 466 12.21 -11.28 23.36
CA TYR A 466 13.51 -11.47 22.74
C TYR A 466 14.58 -10.77 23.58
N ALA A 467 15.77 -11.39 23.72
CA ALA A 467 16.93 -10.82 24.40
C ALA A 467 17.98 -10.23 23.43
N ALA A 468 17.78 -10.46 22.13
CA ALA A 468 18.54 -9.89 21.02
C ALA A 468 17.56 -9.56 19.89
N GLU A 469 17.98 -8.79 18.88
CA GLU A 469 17.19 -8.62 17.66
C GLU A 469 16.95 -9.98 16.97
N CYS A 470 15.81 -10.12 16.31
CA CYS A 470 15.39 -11.38 15.69
C CYS A 470 14.64 -11.06 14.39
N ALA A 471 14.95 -11.79 13.32
CA ALA A 471 14.32 -11.54 12.03
C ALA A 471 12.82 -11.91 12.08
N PHE A 472 12.00 -11.17 11.35
CA PHE A 472 10.55 -11.33 11.40
C PHE A 472 10.07 -12.75 11.01
N SER A 473 10.77 -13.41 10.09
CA SER A 473 10.57 -14.81 9.70
C SER A 473 10.97 -15.83 10.79
N GLU A 474 11.97 -15.51 11.62
CA GLU A 474 12.34 -16.33 12.78
C GLU A 474 11.31 -16.17 13.89
N MET A 475 10.89 -14.93 14.16
CA MET A 475 9.79 -14.65 15.10
C MET A 475 8.51 -15.40 14.72
N GLU A 476 8.16 -15.42 13.43
CA GLU A 476 7.08 -16.25 12.90
C GLU A 476 7.29 -17.74 13.21
N GLY A 477 8.49 -18.28 12.92
CA GLY A 477 8.84 -19.67 13.22
C GLY A 477 8.64 -20.03 14.70
N HIS A 478 8.99 -19.13 15.62
CA HIS A 478 8.77 -19.31 17.06
C HIS A 478 7.28 -19.30 17.43
N ILE A 479 6.52 -18.34 16.89
CA ILE A 479 5.08 -18.21 17.12
C ILE A 479 4.35 -19.45 16.62
N LYS A 480 4.66 -19.89 15.39
CA LYS A 480 4.09 -21.10 14.79
C LYS A 480 4.47 -22.35 15.58
N THR A 481 5.71 -22.48 16.04
CA THR A 481 6.16 -23.61 16.89
C THR A 481 5.35 -23.70 18.19
N LEU A 482 5.11 -22.58 18.86
CA LEU A 482 4.29 -22.55 20.08
C LEU A 482 2.81 -22.86 19.82
N LEU A 483 2.23 -22.31 18.74
CA LEU A 483 0.83 -22.56 18.38
C LEU A 483 0.61 -24.01 17.92
N ASP A 484 1.54 -24.57 17.17
CA ASP A 484 1.48 -25.97 16.72
C ASP A 484 1.60 -26.93 17.92
N ALA A 485 2.51 -26.66 18.85
CA ALA A 485 2.65 -27.42 20.10
C ALA A 485 1.41 -27.28 21.00
N LEU A 486 0.81 -26.09 21.10
CA LEU A 486 -0.44 -25.87 21.82
C LEU A 486 -1.59 -26.72 21.27
N VAL A 487 -1.71 -26.80 19.93
CA VAL A 487 -2.77 -27.60 19.28
C VAL A 487 -2.56 -29.10 19.51
N ASP A 488 -1.34 -29.61 19.35
CA ASP A 488 -1.04 -31.03 19.60
C ASP A 488 -1.23 -31.41 21.07
N ASN A 489 -0.85 -30.53 21.99
CA ASN A 489 -1.05 -30.67 23.43
C ASN A 489 -2.46 -30.20 23.89
N ARG A 490 -3.45 -30.26 22.98
CA ARG A 490 -4.90 -30.07 23.23
C ARG A 490 -5.26 -28.78 24.00
N GLY A 491 -4.52 -27.69 23.78
CA GLY A 491 -4.76 -26.40 24.42
C GLY A 491 -3.95 -26.14 25.68
N ILE A 492 -2.91 -26.92 25.96
CA ILE A 492 -1.98 -26.70 27.07
C ILE A 492 -0.64 -26.21 26.53
N TRP A 493 -0.23 -24.99 26.89
CA TRP A 493 1.11 -24.45 26.57
C TRP A 493 2.19 -25.39 27.13
N ASP A 494 2.89 -26.11 26.24
CA ASP A 494 3.89 -27.12 26.60
C ASP A 494 5.28 -26.51 26.82
N ARG A 495 5.97 -26.96 27.87
CA ARG A 495 7.39 -26.66 28.11
C ARG A 495 8.30 -27.26 27.05
N LYS A 496 7.92 -28.36 26.37
CA LYS A 496 8.71 -28.87 25.22
C LYS A 496 8.59 -27.95 24.01
N GLY A 497 7.39 -27.42 23.73
CA GLY A 497 7.18 -26.40 22.70
C GLY A 497 7.99 -25.12 22.98
N GLU A 498 8.06 -24.71 24.25
CA GLU A 498 8.93 -23.60 24.68
C GLU A 498 10.42 -23.94 24.60
N GLY A 499 10.82 -25.18 24.94
CA GLY A 499 12.21 -25.65 24.85
C GLY A 499 12.73 -25.89 23.43
N ASN A 500 11.86 -25.84 22.41
CA ASN A 500 12.24 -25.86 21.00
C ASN A 500 12.59 -24.45 20.47
N LEU A 501 12.45 -23.39 21.27
CA LEU A 501 12.82 -22.03 20.89
C LEU A 501 14.30 -21.73 21.22
N PRO A 502 14.95 -20.78 20.51
CA PRO A 502 16.28 -20.33 20.86
C PRO A 502 16.35 -19.75 22.28
N SER A 503 17.50 -19.91 22.94
CA SER A 503 17.72 -19.48 24.33
C SER A 503 17.57 -17.97 24.58
N PHE A 504 17.61 -17.15 23.53
CA PHE A 504 17.33 -15.71 23.59
C PHE A 504 15.83 -15.36 23.56
N VAL A 505 14.93 -16.36 23.45
CA VAL A 505 13.47 -16.17 23.45
C VAL A 505 12.90 -16.69 24.77
N THR A 506 12.25 -15.82 25.55
CA THR A 506 11.67 -16.19 26.85
C THR A 506 10.14 -16.10 26.85
N CYS A 507 9.47 -17.19 27.23
CA CYS A 507 8.02 -17.32 27.25
C CYS A 507 7.44 -17.03 28.64
N ARG A 508 6.63 -15.97 28.77
CA ARG A 508 5.93 -15.58 30.01
C ARG A 508 4.42 -15.71 29.84
N ARG A 509 3.82 -16.72 30.50
CA ARG A 509 2.37 -16.96 30.56
C ARG A 509 1.64 -15.82 31.29
N GLN A 510 0.77 -15.12 30.59
CA GLN A 510 -0.04 -14.01 31.09
C GLN A 510 -1.34 -14.55 31.72
N LYS A 511 -1.31 -14.86 33.02
CA LYS A 511 -2.51 -15.26 33.78
C LYS A 511 -3.67 -14.29 33.48
N LYS A 512 -4.82 -14.84 33.04
CA LYS A 512 -5.97 -14.07 32.51
C LYS A 512 -6.31 -12.86 33.40
N VAL A 513 -6.21 -11.66 32.82
CA VAL A 513 -6.75 -10.44 33.44
C VAL A 513 -8.28 -10.35 33.24
N LEU A 514 -8.79 -11.09 32.23
CA LEU A 514 -10.18 -11.14 31.77
C LEU A 514 -11.11 -12.02 32.64
N ARG A 515 -11.11 -11.86 33.98
CA ARG A 515 -12.08 -12.53 34.87
C ARG A 515 -12.47 -11.70 36.10
N ARG A 516 -13.46 -10.82 35.93
CA ARG A 516 -14.52 -10.45 36.91
C ARG A 516 -15.53 -9.52 36.20
N GLN A 517 -16.49 -10.10 35.49
CA GLN A 517 -17.70 -9.35 35.13
C GLN A 517 -18.57 -9.26 36.40
N GLY A 518 -18.94 -8.04 36.82
CA GLY A 518 -19.83 -7.82 37.96
C GLY A 518 -19.57 -6.55 38.79
N GLU A 519 -18.36 -5.98 38.77
CA GLU A 519 -17.94 -4.94 39.75
C GLU A 519 -17.34 -3.66 39.13
N ARG A 520 -17.21 -3.54 37.79
CA ARG A 520 -16.50 -2.43 37.11
C ARG A 520 -17.09 -2.11 35.75
N THR A 521 -16.93 -0.88 35.28
CA THR A 521 -17.31 -0.47 33.92
C THR A 521 -16.35 -1.03 32.85
N PRO A 522 -16.77 -1.13 31.58
CA PRO A 522 -15.89 -1.60 30.50
C PRO A 522 -14.60 -0.79 30.33
N ASP A 523 -14.64 0.54 30.56
CA ASP A 523 -13.47 1.40 30.37
C ASP A 523 -12.48 1.31 31.53
N GLU A 524 -12.95 1.18 32.77
CA GLU A 524 -12.12 0.85 33.94
C GLU A 524 -11.39 -0.49 33.75
N MET A 525 -12.10 -1.49 33.22
CA MET A 525 -11.51 -2.80 32.91
C MET A 525 -10.43 -2.67 31.84
N LEU A 526 -10.74 -2.03 30.70
CA LEU A 526 -9.77 -1.79 29.63
C LEU A 526 -8.54 -1.01 30.13
N SER A 527 -8.74 0.03 30.94
CA SER A 527 -7.65 0.85 31.49
C SER A 527 -6.73 0.04 32.40
N VAL A 528 -7.28 -0.67 33.39
CA VAL A 528 -6.52 -1.51 34.32
C VAL A 528 -5.84 -2.69 33.60
N TRP A 529 -6.41 -3.20 32.52
CA TRP A 529 -5.75 -4.23 31.67
C TRP A 529 -4.63 -3.63 30.83
N THR A 530 -4.80 -2.41 30.33
CA THR A 530 -3.81 -1.65 29.56
C THR A 530 -2.58 -1.34 30.42
N GLU A 531 -2.75 -0.80 31.62
CA GLU A 531 -1.66 -0.56 32.58
C GLU A 531 -0.92 -1.85 32.96
N ARG A 532 -1.66 -2.92 33.27
CA ARG A 532 -1.07 -4.22 33.61
C ARG A 532 -0.28 -4.82 32.46
N LEU A 533 -0.70 -4.61 31.22
CA LEU A 533 0.02 -5.08 30.05
C LEU A 533 1.23 -4.18 29.73
N ILE A 534 1.12 -2.85 29.85
CA ILE A 534 2.25 -1.91 29.75
C ILE A 534 3.33 -2.25 30.78
N ASN A 535 2.97 -2.44 32.05
CA ASN A 535 3.95 -2.77 33.10
C ASN A 535 4.66 -4.12 32.83
N ARG A 536 3.98 -5.09 32.21
CA ARG A 536 4.55 -6.37 31.76
C ARG A 536 5.20 -6.34 30.37
N LEU A 537 5.10 -5.22 29.65
CA LEU A 537 5.91 -4.90 28.48
C LEU A 537 7.17 -4.15 28.90
N VAL A 538 7.13 -3.28 29.91
CA VAL A 538 8.31 -2.55 30.40
C VAL A 538 9.26 -3.47 31.18
N ALA A 539 8.78 -4.25 32.17
CA ALA A 539 9.54 -5.24 32.96
C ALA A 539 9.54 -6.68 32.39
#